data_AF-A0A954XDK4-F1
#
_entry.id   AF-A0A954XDK4-F1
#
_cell.length_a   1.000
_cell.length_b   1.000
_cell.length_c   1.000
_cell.angle_alpha   90.00
_cell.angle_beta   90.00
_cell.angle_gamma   90.00
#
_symmetry.space_group_name_H-M   'P 1'
#
loop_
_entity.id
_entity.type
_entity.pdbx_description
1 polymer ?
#
loop_
_entity_poly.entity_id
_entity_poly.type
_entity_poly.pdbx_seq_one_letter_code
_entity_poly.pdbx_strand_id
1 'polypeptide(L)'
;MIDSVFSISFDELSPARDVTRGKRAERGLLREFIGDAQNSLIRHAADSILVDPPLHSPLLFYGPTGVGKTHLALGLIRLWQRMHPDSRALITNGMDFTRAYREAYDADAIDDFRQRMRNVGLFFLDNLEQLPENETAQVELRAIFDELEQRHGQVLINSRSLPADLPQLESGLVSRLHDGLAVQVTAPGPAARRAILRRLAEIHGLELADRDLELLADELTSS
;
A
#
# COMPACT_ATOMS: atom_id res chain seq x y z
N MET A 1 5.20 -30.45 5.11
CA MET A 1 5.81 -29.11 5.12
C MET A 1 4.98 -28.27 6.07
N ILE A 2 5.60 -27.60 7.04
CA ILE A 2 4.88 -26.70 7.94
C ILE A 2 4.60 -25.43 7.11
N ASP A 3 3.35 -25.19 6.76
CA ASP A 3 2.93 -23.90 6.20
C ASP A 3 3.14 -22.84 7.27
N SER A 4 4.32 -22.23 7.29
CA SER A 4 4.68 -21.21 8.27
C SER A 4 3.91 -19.93 7.98
N VAL A 5 2.74 -19.80 8.61
CA VAL A 5 2.00 -18.54 8.69
C VAL A 5 2.86 -17.52 9.43
N PHE A 6 2.82 -16.30 8.96
CA PHE A 6 3.66 -15.22 9.43
C PHE A 6 2.78 -13.97 9.60
N SER A 7 3.10 -13.10 10.55
CA SER A 7 2.46 -11.80 10.62
C SER A 7 3.45 -10.63 10.71
N ILE A 8 2.98 -9.46 10.27
CA ILE A 8 3.62 -8.15 10.38
C ILE A 8 2.66 -7.29 11.19
N SER A 9 2.98 -7.02 12.45
CA SER A 9 2.18 -6.16 13.33
C SER A 9 2.34 -4.69 12.94
N PHE A 10 1.23 -3.95 12.89
CA PHE A 10 1.21 -2.50 12.71
C PHE A 10 1.20 -1.76 14.06
N ASP A 11 1.16 -2.49 15.18
CA ASP A 11 1.06 -1.94 16.54
C ASP A 11 2.40 -1.94 17.30
N GLU A 12 3.35 -2.80 16.93
CA GLU A 12 4.60 -2.98 17.69
C GLU A 12 5.75 -2.10 17.16
N LEU A 13 5.64 -0.80 17.44
CA LEU A 13 6.67 0.13 17.90
C LEU A 13 5.87 1.28 18.55
N SER A 14 6.23 1.68 19.78
CA SER A 14 5.45 2.50 20.74
C SER A 14 4.71 3.74 20.15
N PRO A 15 3.63 4.24 20.78
CA PRO A 15 2.58 4.98 20.08
C PRO A 15 2.87 6.47 19.94
N ALA A 16 2.64 7.02 18.74
CA ALA A 16 2.31 8.44 18.61
C ALA A 16 1.30 8.70 17.47
N ARG A 17 0.15 9.21 17.92
CA ARG A 17 -0.78 10.19 17.30
C ARG A 17 -1.45 9.86 15.96
N ASP A 18 -2.66 9.31 16.14
CA ASP A 18 -3.93 9.52 15.43
C ASP A 18 -3.87 10.40 14.14
N VAL A 19 -3.97 9.76 12.97
CA VAL A 19 -4.15 10.41 11.68
C VAL A 19 -5.64 10.41 11.32
N THR A 20 -6.14 11.60 11.03
CA THR A 20 -7.54 11.95 10.81
C THR A 20 -8.19 11.20 9.63
N ARG A 21 -8.81 10.05 9.90
CA ARG A 21 -10.01 9.56 9.19
C ARG A 21 -10.89 8.85 10.22
N GLY A 22 -12.17 9.22 10.26
CA GLY A 22 -13.06 9.02 11.41
C GLY A 22 -12.91 7.68 12.15
N LYS A 23 -12.81 7.77 13.49
CA LYS A 23 -12.73 6.70 14.52
C LYS A 23 -13.71 5.52 14.37
N ARG A 24 -14.61 5.53 13.38
CA ARG A 24 -15.63 4.52 13.12
C ARG A 24 -15.18 3.47 12.09
N ALA A 25 -14.27 3.80 11.16
CA ALA A 25 -13.82 2.87 10.11
C ALA A 25 -12.74 1.88 10.57
N GLU A 26 -11.97 2.22 11.61
CA GLU A 26 -10.83 1.40 12.05
C GLU A 26 -11.19 0.29 13.05
N ARG A 27 -12.43 0.24 13.56
CA ARG A 27 -12.84 -0.76 14.57
C ARG A 27 -12.97 -2.20 14.04
N GLY A 28 -12.91 -2.42 12.73
CA GLY A 28 -13.07 -3.75 12.10
C GLY A 28 -11.92 -4.17 11.18
N LEU A 29 -10.79 -3.45 11.21
CA LEU A 29 -9.62 -3.80 10.38
C LEU A 29 -8.59 -4.54 11.22
N LEU A 30 -7.90 -5.50 10.60
CA LEU A 30 -6.76 -6.17 11.22
C LEU A 30 -5.69 -5.14 11.59
N ARG A 31 -4.95 -5.41 12.66
CA ARG A 31 -3.78 -4.60 13.04
C ARG A 31 -2.46 -5.25 12.65
N GLU A 32 -2.55 -6.22 11.76
CA GLU A 32 -1.42 -6.95 11.22
C GLU A 32 -1.72 -7.35 9.78
N PHE A 33 -0.67 -7.57 9.00
CA PHE A 33 -0.74 -8.34 7.77
C PHE A 33 -0.37 -9.78 8.07
N ILE A 34 -1.19 -10.74 7.64
CA ILE A 34 -0.93 -12.17 7.82
C ILE A 34 -0.67 -12.79 6.45
N GLY A 35 0.50 -13.41 6.31
CA GLY A 35 0.92 -14.09 5.09
C GLY A 35 1.45 -15.50 5.37
N ASP A 36 1.88 -16.16 4.31
CA ASP A 36 2.48 -17.49 4.31
C ASP A 36 3.72 -17.51 3.40
N ALA A 37 4.22 -18.71 3.06
CA ALA A 37 5.40 -18.85 2.21
C ALA A 37 5.29 -18.12 0.85
N GLN A 38 4.08 -18.03 0.27
CA GLN A 38 3.86 -17.36 -1.02
C GLN A 38 4.06 -15.84 -0.92
N ASN A 39 3.81 -15.29 0.27
CA ASN A 39 3.91 -13.87 0.58
C ASN A 39 5.20 -13.52 1.34
N SER A 40 6.19 -14.43 1.38
CA SER A 40 7.39 -14.28 2.22
C SER A 40 8.24 -13.03 1.89
N LEU A 41 8.26 -12.59 0.63
CA LEU A 41 8.96 -11.38 0.19
C LEU A 41 8.38 -10.09 0.81
N ILE A 42 7.12 -10.11 1.24
CA ILE A 42 6.47 -8.96 1.88
C ILE A 42 7.19 -8.55 3.16
N ARG A 43 7.80 -9.50 3.90
CA ARG A 43 8.61 -9.17 5.08
C ARG A 43 9.79 -8.27 4.74
N HIS A 44 10.54 -8.62 3.70
CA HIS A 44 11.71 -7.86 3.27
C HIS A 44 11.31 -6.48 2.73
N ALA A 45 10.19 -6.41 2.00
CA ALA A 45 9.63 -5.16 1.51
C ALA A 45 9.08 -4.25 2.63
N ALA A 46 8.52 -4.83 3.68
CA ALA A 46 8.14 -4.08 4.88
C ALA A 46 9.38 -3.50 5.56
N ASP A 47 10.42 -4.32 5.78
CA ASP A 47 11.66 -3.89 6.42
C ASP A 47 12.36 -2.78 5.62
N SER A 48 12.30 -2.81 4.28
CA SER A 48 12.96 -1.81 3.43
C SER A 48 12.40 -0.40 3.60
N ILE A 49 11.12 -0.26 3.94
CA ILE A 49 10.50 1.05 4.21
C ILE A 49 10.81 1.51 5.63
N LEU A 50 11.12 0.58 6.53
CA LEU A 50 11.25 0.86 7.94
C LEU A 50 12.69 1.18 8.38
N VAL A 51 13.64 1.21 7.45
CA VAL A 51 15.02 1.65 7.67
C VAL A 51 15.21 3.12 7.28
N ASP A 52 16.27 3.75 7.79
CA ASP A 52 16.61 5.14 7.50
C ASP A 52 18.02 5.25 6.89
N PRO A 53 18.17 5.70 5.62
CA PRO A 53 17.10 6.06 4.69
C PRO A 53 16.31 4.83 4.20
N PRO A 54 15.03 4.99 3.78
CA PRO A 54 14.26 3.93 3.15
C PRO A 54 15.00 3.33 1.95
N LEU A 55 14.87 2.01 1.79
CA LEU A 55 15.42 1.25 0.68
C LEU A 55 14.30 0.85 -0.29
N HIS A 56 14.68 0.71 -1.56
CA HIS A 56 13.78 0.27 -2.63
C HIS A 56 12.58 1.19 -2.86
N SER A 57 12.85 2.45 -3.22
CA SER A 57 11.83 3.34 -3.77
C SER A 57 11.93 3.38 -5.31
N PRO A 58 10.81 3.28 -6.05
CA PRO A 58 9.46 3.00 -5.56
C PRO A 58 9.31 1.55 -5.08
N LEU A 59 8.45 1.31 -4.08
CA LEU A 59 8.01 -0.05 -3.73
C LEU A 59 6.59 -0.27 -4.26
N LEU A 60 6.47 -1.27 -5.13
CA LEU A 60 5.22 -1.67 -5.77
C LEU A 60 4.72 -2.99 -5.18
N PHE A 61 3.52 -2.98 -4.61
CA PHE A 61 2.76 -4.20 -4.35
C PHE A 61 1.78 -4.46 -5.50
N TYR A 62 1.89 -5.63 -6.14
CA TYR A 62 0.99 -5.99 -7.24
C TYR A 62 0.33 -7.34 -7.04
N GLY A 63 -0.89 -7.51 -7.56
CA GLY A 63 -1.62 -8.77 -7.47
C GLY A 63 -3.13 -8.60 -7.56
N PRO A 64 -3.91 -9.69 -7.46
CA PRO A 64 -5.36 -9.65 -7.59
C PRO A 64 -6.06 -8.71 -6.61
N THR A 65 -7.33 -8.38 -6.87
CA THR A 65 -8.16 -7.65 -5.90
C THR A 65 -8.39 -8.51 -4.65
N GLY A 66 -8.53 -7.89 -3.48
CA GLY A 66 -8.87 -8.60 -2.24
C GLY A 66 -7.72 -9.31 -1.52
N VAL A 67 -6.50 -9.34 -2.08
CA VAL A 67 -5.32 -9.99 -1.45
C VAL A 67 -4.65 -9.14 -0.34
N GLY A 68 -5.21 -7.98 -0.01
CA GLY A 68 -4.72 -7.15 1.11
C GLY A 68 -3.65 -6.10 0.77
N LYS A 69 -3.43 -5.75 -0.50
CA LYS A 69 -2.44 -4.72 -0.90
C LYS A 69 -2.65 -3.37 -0.21
N THR A 70 -3.87 -2.82 -0.26
CA THR A 70 -4.20 -1.53 0.40
C THR A 70 -4.07 -1.64 1.92
N HIS A 71 -4.47 -2.78 2.50
CA HIS A 71 -4.34 -3.05 3.92
C HIS A 71 -2.86 -3.04 4.37
N LEU A 72 -2.01 -3.76 3.64
CA LEU A 72 -0.57 -3.80 3.85
C LEU A 72 0.06 -2.41 3.74
N ALA A 73 -0.18 -1.72 2.62
CA ALA A 73 0.39 -0.39 2.38
C ALA A 73 -0.01 0.61 3.48
N LEU A 74 -1.29 0.67 3.85
CA LEU A 74 -1.76 1.54 4.93
C LEU A 74 -1.15 1.17 6.29
N GLY A 75 -0.95 -0.12 6.57
CA GLY A 75 -0.23 -0.57 7.76
C GLY A 75 1.22 -0.11 7.80
N LEU A 76 1.94 -0.27 6.69
CA LEU A 76 3.33 0.19 6.56
C LEU A 76 3.45 1.72 6.65
N ILE A 77 2.50 2.47 6.08
CA ILE A 77 2.45 3.93 6.20
C ILE A 77 2.30 4.35 7.66
N ARG A 78 1.43 3.68 8.43
CA ARG A 78 1.27 3.95 9.86
C ARG A 78 2.56 3.68 10.63
N LEU A 79 3.24 2.56 10.35
CA LEU A 79 4.53 2.24 10.96
C LEU A 79 5.59 3.30 10.63
N TRP A 80 5.70 3.67 9.35
CA TRP A 80 6.62 4.71 8.89
C TRP A 80 6.34 6.07 9.55
N GLN A 81 5.06 6.49 9.63
CA GLN A 81 4.68 7.75 10.29
C GLN A 81 5.04 7.78 11.78
N ARG A 82 5.03 6.63 12.47
CA ARG A 82 5.48 6.56 13.87
C ARG A 82 6.98 6.77 14.01
N MET A 83 7.78 6.31 13.06
CA MET A 83 9.23 6.50 13.07
C MET A 83 9.65 7.90 12.58
N HIS A 84 8.83 8.52 11.74
CA HIS A 84 9.04 9.87 11.20
C HIS A 84 7.89 10.81 11.61
N PRO A 85 7.72 11.13 12.91
CA PRO A 85 6.56 11.85 13.43
C PRO A 85 6.40 13.29 12.88
N ASP A 86 7.50 13.89 12.44
CA ASP A 86 7.51 15.23 11.83
C ASP A 86 7.30 15.19 10.31
N SER A 87 7.27 13.99 9.71
CA SER A 87 7.13 13.80 8.27
C SER A 87 5.69 13.48 7.88
N ARG A 88 5.29 13.96 6.70
CA ARG A 88 3.94 13.78 6.17
C ARG A 88 3.90 12.61 5.21
N ALA A 89 2.77 11.90 5.19
CA ALA A 89 2.45 10.92 4.17
C ALA A 89 1.28 11.43 3.32
N LEU A 90 1.41 11.38 1.98
CA LEU A 90 0.32 11.61 1.05
C LEU A 90 -0.30 10.28 0.65
N ILE A 91 -1.64 10.18 0.68
CA ILE A 91 -2.38 9.00 0.21
C ILE A 91 -3.36 9.45 -0.87
N THR A 92 -3.24 8.88 -2.07
CA THR A 92 -4.11 9.16 -3.21
C THR A 92 -4.28 7.92 -4.09
N ASN A 93 -5.16 7.96 -5.08
CA ASN A 93 -5.21 7.01 -6.19
C ASN A 93 -4.97 7.74 -7.53
N GLY A 94 -4.83 6.99 -8.62
CA GLY A 94 -4.57 7.53 -9.96
C GLY A 94 -5.62 8.53 -10.44
N MET A 95 -6.92 8.23 -10.26
CA MET A 95 -8.00 9.15 -10.66
C MET A 95 -7.98 10.46 -9.86
N ASP A 96 -7.83 10.36 -8.55
CA ASP A 96 -7.83 11.52 -7.65
C ASP A 96 -6.61 12.41 -7.88
N PHE A 97 -5.45 11.80 -8.14
CA PHE A 97 -4.25 12.53 -8.52
C PHE A 97 -4.44 13.32 -9.82
N THR A 98 -4.92 12.66 -10.89
CA THR A 98 -5.13 13.32 -12.18
C THR A 98 -6.21 14.40 -12.11
N ARG A 99 -7.26 14.19 -11.32
CA ARG A 99 -8.29 15.19 -11.08
C ARG A 99 -7.70 16.41 -10.37
N ALA A 100 -6.96 16.21 -9.27
CA ALA A 100 -6.32 17.31 -8.54
C ALA A 100 -5.29 18.08 -9.40
N TYR A 101 -4.57 17.39 -10.28
CA TYR A 101 -3.66 18.02 -11.24
C TYR A 101 -4.42 18.91 -12.23
N ARG A 102 -5.51 18.41 -12.83
CA ARG A 102 -6.35 19.19 -13.76
C ARG A 102 -6.96 20.41 -13.08
N GLU A 103 -7.54 20.24 -11.89
CA GLU A 103 -8.14 21.34 -11.14
C GLU A 103 -7.11 22.46 -10.85
N ALA A 104 -5.88 22.08 -10.48
CA ALA A 104 -4.80 23.04 -10.26
C ALA A 104 -4.32 23.70 -11.56
N TYR A 105 -4.27 22.95 -12.66
CA TYR A 105 -3.90 23.48 -13.98
C TYR A 105 -4.94 24.50 -14.47
N ASP A 106 -6.23 24.16 -14.40
CA ASP A 106 -7.32 25.03 -14.85
C ASP A 106 -7.45 26.30 -13.99
N ALA A 107 -7.05 26.23 -12.72
CA ALA A 107 -7.07 27.34 -11.78
C ALA A 107 -5.78 28.18 -11.75
N ASP A 108 -4.79 27.90 -12.63
CA ASP A 108 -3.46 28.52 -12.62
C ASP A 108 -2.73 28.41 -11.25
N ALA A 109 -2.96 27.30 -10.56
CA ALA A 109 -2.47 26.99 -9.21
C ALA A 109 -1.54 25.75 -9.18
N ILE A 110 -0.82 25.50 -10.28
CA ILE A 110 0.01 24.31 -10.44
C ILE A 110 1.18 24.26 -9.45
N ASP A 111 1.71 25.42 -9.06
CA ASP A 111 2.82 25.50 -8.13
C ASP A 111 2.39 25.13 -6.70
N ASP A 112 1.18 25.53 -6.28
CA ASP A 112 0.58 25.11 -5.01
C ASP A 112 0.34 23.59 -4.99
N PHE A 113 -0.13 23.04 -6.11
CA PHE A 113 -0.27 21.59 -6.28
C PHE A 113 1.09 20.89 -6.11
N ARG A 114 2.14 21.37 -6.77
CA ARG A 114 3.49 20.81 -6.68
C ARG A 114 4.00 20.86 -5.24
N GLN A 115 3.88 22.00 -4.57
CA GLN A 115 4.34 22.17 -3.19
C GLN A 115 3.62 21.18 -2.26
N ARG A 116 2.30 21.00 -2.42
CA ARG A 116 1.53 20.04 -1.63
C ARG A 116 1.94 18.60 -1.90
N MET A 117 2.12 18.21 -3.16
CA MET A 117 2.46 16.83 -3.53
C MET A 117 3.91 16.48 -3.17
N ARG A 118 4.82 17.46 -3.19
CA ARG A 118 6.23 17.27 -2.88
C ARG A 118 6.49 17.41 -1.37
N ASN A 119 5.76 18.20 -0.60
CA ASN A 119 6.05 18.38 0.84
C ASN A 119 5.58 17.22 1.73
N VAL A 120 6.04 16.01 1.43
CA VAL A 120 5.81 14.75 2.14
C VAL A 120 7.10 13.93 2.15
N GLY A 121 7.27 13.04 3.12
CA GLY A 121 8.35 12.05 3.14
C GLY A 121 7.92 10.68 2.61
N LEU A 122 6.61 10.44 2.49
CA LEU A 122 6.07 9.24 1.87
C LEU A 122 4.91 9.60 0.94
N PHE A 123 4.92 9.06 -0.27
CA PHE A 123 3.83 9.17 -1.23
C PHE A 123 3.24 7.79 -1.50
N PHE A 124 1.96 7.59 -1.25
CA PHE A 124 1.23 6.37 -1.57
C PHE A 124 0.21 6.59 -2.69
N LEU A 125 0.40 5.84 -3.79
CA LEU A 125 -0.52 5.77 -4.92
C LEU A 125 -1.24 4.41 -4.92
N ASP A 126 -2.50 4.40 -4.52
CA ASP A 126 -3.33 3.19 -4.57
C ASP A 126 -3.92 2.99 -5.98
N ASN A 127 -4.07 1.74 -6.40
CA ASN A 127 -4.66 1.32 -7.68
C ASN A 127 -4.09 2.09 -8.89
N LEU A 128 -2.82 1.85 -9.21
CA LEU A 128 -2.10 2.45 -10.36
C LEU A 128 -2.88 2.34 -11.67
N GLU A 129 -3.63 1.25 -11.88
CA GLU A 129 -4.46 1.04 -13.06
C GLU A 129 -5.56 2.12 -13.24
N GLN A 130 -5.92 2.85 -12.18
CA GLN A 130 -6.87 3.95 -12.22
C GLN A 130 -6.27 5.26 -12.77
N LEU A 131 -4.97 5.31 -13.01
CA LEU A 131 -4.32 6.48 -13.60
C LEU A 131 -4.76 6.60 -15.07
N PRO A 132 -5.46 7.69 -15.45
CA PRO A 132 -5.93 7.87 -16.82
C PRO A 132 -4.77 8.10 -17.80
N GLU A 133 -5.02 7.87 -19.09
CA GLU A 133 -4.12 8.26 -20.18
C GLU A 133 -4.10 9.79 -20.30
N ASN A 134 -3.23 10.42 -19.51
CA ASN A 134 -3.03 11.86 -19.47
C ASN A 134 -1.53 12.13 -19.28
N GLU A 135 -0.82 12.26 -20.39
CA GLU A 135 0.63 12.36 -20.44
C GLU A 135 1.18 13.45 -19.51
N THR A 136 0.58 14.65 -19.49
CA THR A 136 1.08 15.76 -18.66
C THR A 136 0.94 15.47 -17.17
N ALA A 137 -0.17 14.87 -16.75
CA ALA A 137 -0.35 14.45 -15.36
C ALA A 137 0.64 13.35 -14.98
N GLN A 138 0.86 12.37 -15.85
CA GLN A 138 1.79 11.26 -15.58
C GLN A 138 3.26 11.71 -15.54
N VAL A 139 3.65 12.64 -16.41
CA VAL A 139 4.98 13.28 -16.38
C VAL A 139 5.18 14.05 -15.07
N GLU A 140 4.17 14.79 -14.60
CA GLU A 140 4.25 15.47 -13.30
C GLU A 140 4.32 14.48 -12.13
N LEU A 141 3.57 13.37 -12.19
CA LEU A 141 3.65 12.29 -11.18
C LEU A 141 5.06 11.70 -11.10
N ARG A 142 5.66 11.40 -12.26
CA ARG A 142 7.05 10.90 -12.34
C ARG A 142 8.02 11.91 -11.73
N ALA A 143 7.88 13.20 -12.04
CA ALA A 143 8.72 14.25 -11.47
C ALA A 143 8.58 14.35 -9.94
N ILE A 144 7.38 14.14 -9.39
CA ILE A 144 7.16 14.08 -7.93
C ILE A 144 7.89 12.87 -7.33
N PHE A 145 7.88 11.71 -7.99
CA PHE A 145 8.59 10.51 -7.52
C PHE A 145 10.12 10.71 -7.56
N ASP A 146 10.64 11.28 -8.64
CA ASP A 146 12.05 11.61 -8.80
C ASP A 146 12.54 12.54 -7.68
N GLU A 147 11.80 13.62 -7.44
CA GLU A 147 12.15 14.56 -6.38
C GLU A 147 12.01 13.94 -4.99
N LEU A 148 11.00 13.11 -4.74
CA LEU A 148 10.85 12.44 -3.43
C LEU A 148 12.05 11.53 -3.13
N GLU A 149 12.52 10.78 -4.11
CA GLU A 149 13.65 9.87 -3.93
C GLU A 149 15.00 10.57 -3.80
N GLN A 150 15.21 11.68 -4.53
CA GLN A 150 16.42 12.49 -4.40
C GLN A 150 16.69 12.99 -2.97
N ARG A 151 15.65 13.10 -2.15
CA ARG A 151 15.70 13.50 -0.74
C ARG A 151 15.33 12.35 0.20
N HIS A 152 15.54 11.11 -0.25
CA HIS A 152 15.36 9.89 0.53
C HIS A 152 13.94 9.66 1.09
N GLY A 153 12.92 10.21 0.42
CA GLY A 153 11.54 9.87 0.70
C GLY A 153 11.12 8.57 0.00
N GLN A 154 10.01 7.99 0.45
CA GLN A 154 9.51 6.70 -0.05
C GLN A 154 8.31 6.87 -0.97
N VAL A 155 8.33 6.21 -2.13
CA VAL A 155 7.16 6.01 -2.97
C VAL A 155 6.60 4.60 -2.73
N LEU A 156 5.32 4.51 -2.38
CA LEU A 156 4.53 3.29 -2.23
C LEU A 156 3.46 3.22 -3.31
N ILE A 157 3.30 2.07 -3.95
CA ILE A 157 2.33 1.91 -5.03
C ILE A 157 1.64 0.58 -4.92
N ASN A 158 0.33 0.57 -5.18
CA ASN A 158 -0.42 -0.65 -5.40
C ASN A 158 -0.88 -0.74 -6.85
N SER A 159 -0.89 -1.96 -7.39
CA SER A 159 -1.42 -2.23 -8.72
C SER A 159 -2.07 -3.61 -8.81
N ARG A 160 -2.93 -3.82 -9.80
CA ARG A 160 -3.45 -5.16 -10.14
C ARG A 160 -2.47 -6.00 -10.97
N SER A 161 -1.62 -5.34 -11.74
CA SER A 161 -0.63 -5.95 -12.64
C SER A 161 0.68 -5.17 -12.60
N LEU A 162 1.70 -5.64 -13.31
CA LEU A 162 2.94 -4.89 -13.42
C LEU A 162 2.72 -3.61 -14.27
N PRO A 163 3.52 -2.54 -14.08
CA PRO A 163 3.37 -1.30 -14.84
C PRO A 163 3.53 -1.50 -16.35
N ALA A 164 4.37 -2.45 -16.76
CA ALA A 164 4.56 -2.82 -18.17
C ALA A 164 3.30 -3.40 -18.83
N ASP A 165 2.35 -3.90 -18.05
CA ASP A 165 1.08 -4.47 -18.53
C ASP A 165 -0.04 -3.41 -18.60
N LEU A 166 0.23 -2.16 -18.23
CA LEU A 166 -0.74 -1.06 -18.20
C LEU A 166 -0.51 -0.13 -19.41
N PRO A 167 -1.23 -0.32 -20.53
CA PRO A 167 -0.95 0.37 -21.80
C PRO A 167 -1.18 1.89 -21.72
N GLN A 168 -1.96 2.36 -20.75
CA GLN A 168 -2.22 3.77 -20.52
C GLN A 168 -1.06 4.51 -19.84
N LEU A 169 -0.05 3.79 -19.34
CA LEU A 169 1.10 4.40 -18.65
C LEU A 169 2.16 4.88 -19.65
N GLU A 170 2.64 6.09 -19.42
CA GLU A 170 3.73 6.69 -20.16
C GLU A 170 5.05 5.94 -19.87
N SER A 171 5.87 5.79 -20.91
CA SER A 171 7.10 4.99 -20.90
C SER A 171 8.09 5.35 -19.80
N GLY A 172 8.29 6.64 -19.52
CA GLY A 172 9.16 7.12 -18.45
C GLY A 172 8.60 6.83 -17.06
N LEU A 173 7.27 6.88 -16.88
CA LEU A 173 6.67 6.43 -15.62
C LEU A 173 6.87 4.91 -15.44
N VAL A 174 6.64 4.11 -16.48
CA VAL A 174 6.91 2.65 -16.43
C VAL A 174 8.37 2.35 -16.09
N SER A 175 9.31 3.01 -16.77
CA SER A 175 10.74 2.88 -16.49
C SER A 175 11.05 3.19 -15.03
N ARG A 176 10.48 4.28 -14.52
CA ARG A 176 10.73 4.73 -13.16
C ARG A 176 10.25 3.73 -12.10
N LEU A 177 9.09 3.14 -12.34
CA LEU A 177 8.52 2.11 -11.48
C LEU A 177 9.32 0.81 -11.51
N HIS A 178 9.98 0.52 -12.64
CA HIS A 178 10.84 -0.64 -12.81
C HIS A 178 12.18 -0.51 -12.06
N ASP A 179 12.67 0.72 -11.83
CA ASP A 179 13.91 0.95 -11.08
C ASP A 179 13.79 0.63 -9.57
N GLY A 180 12.56 0.42 -9.09
CA GLY A 180 12.23 0.08 -7.71
C GLY A 180 12.15 -1.42 -7.42
N LEU A 181 11.43 -1.77 -6.34
CA LEU A 181 11.13 -3.16 -5.98
C LEU A 181 9.66 -3.46 -6.24
N ALA A 182 9.38 -4.51 -7.02
CA ALA A 182 8.04 -5.04 -7.21
C ALA A 182 7.86 -6.34 -6.42
N VAL A 183 6.87 -6.38 -5.53
CA VAL A 183 6.51 -7.55 -4.73
C VAL A 183 5.09 -8.00 -5.06
N GLN A 184 4.96 -9.25 -5.46
CA GLN A 184 3.66 -9.85 -5.68
C GLN A 184 2.98 -10.16 -4.33
N VAL A 185 1.71 -9.77 -4.21
CA VAL A 185 0.83 -10.16 -3.11
C VAL A 185 -0.17 -11.17 -3.65
N THR A 186 -0.13 -12.39 -3.12
CA THR A 186 -0.99 -13.50 -3.56
C THR A 186 -2.09 -13.76 -2.54
N ALA A 187 -3.17 -14.41 -3.00
CA ALA A 187 -4.18 -14.90 -2.08
C ALA A 187 -3.54 -15.86 -1.06
N PRO A 188 -3.81 -15.69 0.24
CA PRO A 188 -3.24 -16.55 1.27
C PRO A 188 -3.74 -17.98 1.12
N GLY A 189 -2.88 -18.95 1.44
CA GLY A 189 -3.22 -20.37 1.55
C GLY A 189 -4.14 -20.67 2.74
N PRO A 190 -4.65 -21.91 2.85
CA PRO A 190 -5.66 -22.29 3.84
C PRO A 190 -5.26 -21.96 5.29
N ALA A 191 -3.99 -22.21 5.65
CA ALA A 191 -3.49 -21.92 7.00
C ALA A 191 -3.52 -20.42 7.34
N ALA A 192 -3.06 -19.57 6.42
CA ALA A 192 -3.10 -18.12 6.59
C ALA A 192 -4.53 -17.57 6.56
N ARG A 193 -5.42 -18.11 5.71
CA ARG A 193 -6.85 -17.76 5.71
C ARG A 193 -7.52 -18.07 7.04
N ARG A 194 -7.30 -19.25 7.61
CA ARG A 194 -7.82 -19.60 8.94
C ARG A 194 -7.31 -18.64 10.02
N ALA A 195 -6.02 -18.28 9.97
CA ALA A 195 -5.46 -17.29 10.90
C ALA A 195 -6.13 -15.91 10.74
N ILE A 196 -6.32 -15.45 9.51
CA ILE A 196 -7.04 -14.20 9.19
C ILE A 196 -8.47 -14.23 9.73
N LEU A 197 -9.24 -15.29 9.43
CA LEU A 197 -10.63 -15.43 9.88
C LEU A 197 -10.73 -15.47 11.40
N ARG A 198 -9.81 -16.17 12.07
CA ARG A 198 -9.74 -16.21 13.53
C ARG A 198 -9.52 -14.81 14.12
N ARG A 199 -8.57 -14.05 13.58
CA ARG A 199 -8.32 -12.66 14.02
C ARG A 199 -9.50 -11.73 13.77
N LEU A 200 -10.17 -11.88 12.64
CA LEU A 200 -11.39 -11.11 12.35
C LEU A 200 -12.51 -11.46 13.34
N ALA A 201 -12.70 -12.74 13.64
CA ALA A 201 -13.68 -13.18 14.63
C ALA A 201 -13.39 -12.59 16.02
N GLU A 202 -12.12 -12.61 16.45
CA GLU A 202 -11.67 -11.98 17.71
C GLU A 202 -11.99 -10.47 17.75
N ILE A 203 -11.68 -9.72 16.69
CA ILE A 203 -11.96 -8.27 16.59
C ILE A 203 -13.45 -7.98 16.68
N HIS A 204 -14.28 -8.85 16.09
CA HIS A 204 -15.73 -8.70 16.07
C HIS A 204 -16.45 -9.32 17.28
N GLY A 205 -15.71 -9.95 18.22
CA GLY A 205 -16.30 -10.64 19.36
C GLY A 205 -17.17 -11.83 18.97
N LEU A 206 -16.83 -12.50 17.85
CA LEU A 206 -17.52 -13.69 17.36
C LEU A 206 -16.79 -14.94 17.86
N GLU A 207 -17.52 -15.82 18.53
CA GLU A 207 -17.03 -17.15 18.87
C GLU A 207 -17.32 -18.10 17.69
N LEU A 208 -16.27 -18.47 16.95
CA LEU A 208 -16.35 -19.46 15.87
C LEU A 208 -15.59 -20.71 16.29
N ALA A 209 -16.22 -21.87 16.12
CA ALA A 209 -15.51 -23.14 16.33
C ALA A 209 -14.45 -23.33 15.24
N ASP A 210 -13.37 -24.06 15.55
CA ASP A 210 -12.30 -24.32 14.57
C ASP A 210 -12.83 -24.98 13.28
N ARG A 211 -13.86 -25.83 13.40
CA ARG A 211 -14.55 -26.41 12.26
C ARG A 211 -15.20 -25.36 11.36
N ASP A 212 -15.83 -24.34 11.93
CA ASP A 212 -16.50 -23.29 11.16
C ASP A 212 -15.46 -22.40 10.47
N LEU A 213 -14.33 -22.13 11.13
CA LEU A 213 -13.19 -21.43 10.54
C LEU A 213 -12.57 -22.22 9.37
N GLU A 214 -12.44 -23.54 9.51
CA GLU A 214 -11.98 -24.42 8.44
C GLU A 214 -12.92 -24.39 7.24
N LEU A 215 -14.23 -24.56 7.45
CA LEU A 215 -15.23 -24.52 6.40
C LEU A 215 -15.21 -23.18 5.65
N LEU A 216 -15.21 -22.06 6.37
CA LEU A 216 -15.13 -20.73 5.77
C LEU A 216 -13.83 -20.50 5.00
N ALA A 217 -12.70 -20.99 5.52
CA ALA A 217 -11.40 -20.85 4.85
C ALA A 217 -11.34 -21.63 3.53
N ASP A 218 -12.08 -22.72 3.39
CA ASP A 218 -12.13 -23.52 2.17
C ASP A 218 -13.11 -22.92 1.14
N GLU A 219 -14.27 -22.44 1.58
CA GLU A 219 -15.30 -21.86 0.70
C GLU A 219 -14.91 -20.51 0.08
N LEU A 220 -14.22 -19.64 0.83
CA LEU A 220 -13.86 -18.27 0.41
C LEU A 220 -12.77 -18.22 -0.68
N THR A 221 -12.38 -19.35 -1.26
CA THR A 221 -11.40 -19.44 -2.35
C THR A 221 -12.02 -19.17 -3.74
N SER A 222 -13.36 -19.08 -3.85
CA SER A 222 -14.11 -19.22 -5.11
C SER A 222 -14.85 -17.95 -5.55
N SER A 223 -14.19 -16.79 -5.67
CA SER A 223 -14.82 -15.56 -6.20
C SER A 223 -13.88 -14.73 -7.06
#